data_AF-A0A7Y8HK69-F1
#
_entry.id   AF-A0A7Y8HK69-F1
#
_cell.length_a   1.000
_cell.length_b   1.000
_cell.length_c   1.000
_cell.angle_alpha   90.00
_cell.angle_beta   90.00
_cell.angle_gamma   90.00
#
_symmetry.space_group_name_H-M   'P 1'
#
loop_
_entity.id
_entity.type
_entity.pdbx_description
1 polymer ?
#
loop_
_entity_poly.entity_id
_entity_poly.type
_entity_poly.pdbx_seq_one_letter_code
_entity_poly.pdbx_strand_id
1 'polypeptide(L)'
;SGLIRLHAPWSSEDEIEKVVEFLKSQKDAEYEDRFLFDGDDNSSSGYGNSDMIELDEMYEEAKNIVITERKTSISYIQRRLQIGYNRAARIVEQLEAKGILSAPNNKGNREVL
;
A
#
# COMPACT_ATOMS: atom_id res chain seq x y z
N SER A 1 -3.81 12.01 37.15
CA SER A 1 -2.55 12.32 36.45
C SER A 1 -2.87 12.43 34.97
N GLY A 2 -2.77 13.63 34.39
CA GLY A 2 -3.16 13.88 32.99
C GLY A 2 -2.08 13.46 32.01
N LEU A 3 -2.48 12.93 30.86
CA LEU A 3 -1.56 12.61 29.77
C LEU A 3 -1.04 13.92 29.14
N ILE A 4 0.28 14.14 29.16
CA ILE A 4 0.92 15.30 28.52
C ILE A 4 1.50 14.82 27.20
N ARG A 5 1.07 15.42 26.09
CA ARG A 5 1.68 15.18 24.77
C ARG A 5 2.93 16.06 24.66
N LEU A 6 4.08 15.43 24.43
CA LEU A 6 5.33 16.11 24.16
C LEU A 6 5.54 16.17 22.65
N HIS A 7 5.94 17.34 22.15
CA HIS A 7 6.44 17.49 20.79
C HIS A 7 7.95 17.19 20.78
N ALA A 8 8.40 16.48 19.74
CA ALA A 8 9.83 16.33 19.50
C ALA A 8 10.46 17.69 19.14
N PRO A 9 11.72 17.95 19.55
CA PRO A 9 12.44 19.14 19.11
C PRO A 9 12.64 19.12 17.59
N TRP A 10 12.84 20.31 17.02
CA TRP A 10 13.28 20.41 15.62
C TRP A 10 14.68 19.80 15.50
N SER A 11 14.87 18.97 14.48
CA SER A 11 16.17 18.40 14.12
C SER A 11 16.50 18.84 12.70
N SER A 12 17.75 19.24 12.48
CA SER A 12 18.21 19.58 11.13
C SER A 12 18.48 18.31 10.31
N GLU A 13 18.55 18.48 8.99
CA GLU A 13 18.89 17.38 8.08
C GLU A 13 20.29 16.82 8.39
N ASP A 14 21.27 17.69 8.66
CA ASP A 14 22.64 17.31 9.05
C ASP A 14 22.68 16.46 10.33
N GLU A 15 21.81 16.75 11.31
CA GLU A 15 21.72 15.98 12.56
C GLU A 15 21.14 14.59 12.29
N ILE A 16 20.10 14.51 11.46
CA ILE A 16 19.49 13.24 11.06
C ILE A 16 20.52 12.37 10.33
N GLU A 17 21.27 12.94 9.39
CA GLU A 17 22.27 12.22 8.61
C GLU A 17 23.38 11.66 9.50
N LYS A 18 23.90 12.46 10.45
CA LYS A 18 24.91 12.00 11.43
C LYS A 18 24.41 10.82 12.27
N VAL A 19 23.16 10.88 12.73
CA VAL A 19 22.56 9.79 13.52
C VAL A 19 22.40 8.54 12.66
N VAL A 20 21.92 8.69 11.42
CA VAL A 20 21.77 7.57 10.49
C VAL A 20 23.13 6.91 10.20
N GLU A 21 24.17 7.69 9.96
CA GLU A 21 25.51 7.15 9.69
C GLU A 21 26.11 6.45 10.91
N PHE A 22 25.95 7.04 12.09
CA PHE A 22 26.33 6.38 13.35
C PHE A 22 25.60 5.05 13.52
N LEU A 23 24.30 4.98 13.25
CA LEU A 23 23.53 3.74 13.35
C LEU A 23 24.00 2.68 12.35
N LYS A 24 24.24 3.07 11.08
CA LYS A 24 24.77 2.17 10.04
C LYS A 24 26.14 1.60 10.42
N SER A 25 26.98 2.37 11.10
CA SER A 25 28.32 1.91 11.51
C SER A 25 28.32 0.79 12.55
N GLN A 26 27.21 0.57 13.27
CA GLN A 26 27.14 -0.43 14.34
C GLN A 26 26.85 -1.85 13.84
N LYS A 27 26.12 -2.00 12.74
CA LYS A 27 25.81 -3.30 12.13
C LYS A 27 25.37 -3.10 10.69
N ASP A 28 25.71 -4.07 9.84
CA ASP A 28 25.12 -4.19 8.51
C ASP A 28 23.60 -4.34 8.59
N ALA A 29 22.90 -3.77 7.60
CA ALA A 29 21.47 -3.86 7.49
C ALA A 29 21.05 -5.31 7.20
N GLU A 30 20.20 -5.85 8.05
CA GLU A 30 19.57 -7.15 7.86
C GLU A 30 18.15 -6.90 7.34
N TYR A 31 17.97 -7.07 6.04
CA TYR A 31 16.67 -6.94 5.40
C TYR A 31 15.97 -8.29 5.47
N GLU A 32 14.73 -8.29 5.95
CA GLU A 32 13.92 -9.49 5.89
C GLU A 32 13.17 -9.51 4.55
N ASP A 33 13.42 -10.56 3.77
CA ASP A 33 12.84 -10.73 2.43
C ASP A 33 11.31 -10.65 2.42
N ARG A 34 10.65 -11.05 3.52
CA ARG A 34 9.19 -10.95 3.70
C ARG A 34 8.62 -9.52 3.60
N PHE A 35 9.47 -8.50 3.75
CA PHE A 35 9.09 -7.10 3.55
C PHE A 35 9.56 -6.54 2.21
N LEU A 36 10.47 -7.24 1.52
CA LEU A 36 10.94 -6.90 0.18
C LEU A 36 9.99 -7.40 -0.90
N PHE A 37 9.28 -8.50 -0.62
CA PHE A 37 8.20 -9.01 -1.44
C PHE A 37 6.87 -8.67 -0.75
N ASP A 38 6.03 -7.83 -1.36
CA ASP A 38 4.60 -7.74 -1.03
C ASP A 38 3.91 -9.00 -1.59
N GLY A 39 4.32 -10.15 -1.07
CA GLY A 39 4.00 -11.47 -1.53
C GLY A 39 3.56 -12.28 -0.34
N ASP A 40 2.26 -12.30 -0.14
CA ASP A 40 1.52 -13.21 0.72
C ASP A 40 2.19 -14.59 0.72
N ASP A 41 2.81 -14.96 1.84
CA ASP A 41 3.42 -16.28 2.06
C ASP A 41 2.32 -17.33 2.35
N ASN A 42 1.33 -17.38 1.46
CA ASN A 42 0.27 -18.38 1.42
C ASN A 42 -0.31 -18.50 0.01
N SER A 43 0.51 -18.87 -0.98
CA SER A 43 0.19 -20.00 -1.88
C SER A 43 1.11 -20.06 -3.12
N SER A 44 2.03 -21.03 -3.07
CA SER A 44 2.41 -21.91 -4.19
C SER A 44 2.50 -21.35 -5.62
N SER A 45 3.75 -21.27 -6.09
CA SER A 45 4.21 -21.78 -7.40
C SER A 45 3.53 -21.26 -8.68
N GLY A 46 4.23 -20.40 -9.42
CA GLY A 46 3.87 -20.17 -10.82
C GLY A 46 4.72 -19.12 -11.54
N TYR A 47 5.92 -19.48 -11.95
CA TYR A 47 6.56 -18.82 -13.09
C TYR A 47 5.68 -19.03 -14.34
N GLY A 48 4.97 -18.00 -14.81
CA GLY A 48 4.27 -18.11 -16.09
C GLY A 48 3.28 -16.98 -16.42
N ASN A 49 3.60 -16.26 -17.49
CA ASN A 49 2.74 -15.41 -18.33
C ASN A 49 2.44 -13.97 -17.88
N SER A 50 2.97 -13.07 -18.71
CA SER A 50 2.81 -11.61 -18.75
C SER A 50 1.38 -11.11 -19.07
N ASP A 51 0.32 -11.86 -18.76
CA ASP A 51 -1.08 -11.45 -19.06
C ASP A 51 -2.11 -11.84 -17.99
N MET A 52 -1.70 -12.45 -16.87
CA MET A 52 -2.58 -12.68 -15.73
C MET A 52 -1.97 -12.03 -14.50
N ILE A 53 -2.31 -10.77 -14.26
CA ILE A 53 -2.20 -10.22 -12.91
C ILE A 53 -3.06 -11.11 -12.03
N GLU A 54 -2.42 -11.89 -11.16
CA GLU A 54 -3.11 -12.65 -10.14
C GLU A 54 -3.95 -11.68 -9.31
N LEU A 55 -5.27 -11.89 -9.36
CA LEU A 55 -6.23 -11.03 -8.67
C LEU A 55 -6.04 -11.21 -7.18
N ASP A 56 -6.05 -10.10 -6.46
CA ASP A 56 -6.07 -10.15 -5.00
C ASP A 56 -7.31 -10.92 -4.52
N GLU A 57 -7.19 -11.71 -3.46
CA GLU A 57 -8.31 -12.46 -2.88
C GLU A 57 -9.51 -11.56 -2.55
N MET A 58 -9.25 -10.31 -2.16
CA MET A 58 -10.27 -9.33 -1.81
C MET A 58 -10.76 -8.49 -3.01
N TYR A 59 -10.30 -8.81 -4.23
CA TYR A 59 -10.65 -8.08 -5.45
C TYR A 59 -12.16 -8.04 -5.71
N GLU A 60 -12.85 -9.19 -5.65
CA GLU A 60 -14.30 -9.23 -5.91
C GLU A 60 -15.11 -8.48 -4.84
N GLU A 61 -14.65 -8.51 -3.58
CA GLU A 61 -15.27 -7.71 -2.52
C GLU A 61 -15.07 -6.21 -2.78
N ALA A 62 -13.83 -5.81 -3.11
CA ALA A 62 -13.50 -4.43 -3.46
C ALA A 62 -14.32 -3.92 -4.65
N LYS A 63 -14.45 -4.72 -5.70
CA LYS A 63 -15.27 -4.43 -6.87
C LYS A 63 -16.73 -4.18 -6.49
N ASN A 64 -17.31 -5.04 -5.66
CA ASN A 64 -18.69 -4.89 -5.20
C ASN A 64 -18.88 -3.60 -4.38
N ILE A 65 -17.94 -3.27 -3.49
CA ILE A 65 -17.95 -2.01 -2.72
C ILE A 65 -17.89 -0.80 -3.66
N VAL A 66 -16.96 -0.83 -4.62
CA VAL A 66 -16.74 0.26 -5.57
C VAL A 66 -17.99 0.49 -6.43
N ILE A 67 -18.61 -0.56 -6.95
CA ILE A 67 -19.83 -0.48 -7.77
C ILE A 67 -21.03 0.03 -6.95
N THR A 68 -21.19 -0.48 -5.72
CA THR A 68 -22.36 -0.18 -4.88
C THR A 68 -22.27 1.22 -4.28
N GLU A 69 -21.10 1.59 -3.77
CA GLU A 69 -20.91 2.80 -2.96
C GLU A 69 -20.33 3.96 -3.77
N ARG A 70 -19.85 3.69 -5.00
CA ARG A 70 -19.20 4.66 -5.92
C ARG A 70 -18.04 5.42 -5.26
N LYS A 71 -17.37 4.79 -4.30
CA LYS A 71 -16.18 5.29 -3.63
C LYS A 71 -14.97 4.53 -4.14
N THR A 72 -14.06 5.25 -4.80
CA THR A 72 -12.95 4.66 -5.57
C THR A 72 -11.58 4.97 -4.96
N SER A 73 -11.52 5.72 -3.85
CA SER A 73 -10.25 6.12 -3.25
C SER A 73 -9.59 4.95 -2.51
N ILE A 74 -8.26 4.83 -2.63
CA ILE A 74 -7.47 3.78 -1.96
C ILE A 74 -7.77 3.76 -0.45
N SER A 75 -7.80 4.93 0.20
CA SER A 75 -8.12 5.08 1.63
C SER A 75 -9.53 4.63 2.03
N TYR A 76 -10.45 4.53 1.07
CA TYR A 76 -11.77 3.98 1.31
C TYR A 76 -11.72 2.46 1.39
N ILE A 77 -11.08 1.86 0.39
CA ILE A 77 -10.89 0.40 0.29
C ILE A 77 -10.10 -0.12 1.49
N GLN A 78 -9.02 0.57 1.89
CA GLN A 78 -8.25 0.24 3.10
C GLN A 78 -9.13 0.09 4.34
N ARG A 79 -10.02 1.07 4.59
CA ARG A 79 -10.88 1.07 5.77
C ARG A 79 -12.00 0.05 5.68
N ARG A 80 -12.55 -0.15 4.48
CA ARG A 80 -13.68 -1.06 4.25
C ARG A 80 -13.28 -2.53 4.32
N LEU A 81 -12.08 -2.85 3.84
CA LEU A 81 -11.51 -4.20 3.79
C LEU A 81 -10.49 -4.47 4.90
N GLN A 82 -10.16 -3.48 5.73
CA GLN A 82 -9.18 -3.58 6.81
C GLN A 82 -7.79 -4.03 6.35
N ILE A 83 -7.36 -3.57 5.17
CA ILE A 83 -6.08 -3.91 4.55
C ILE A 83 -5.09 -2.74 4.56
N GLY A 84 -3.80 -3.07 4.40
CA GLY A 84 -2.71 -2.10 4.25
C GLY A 84 -2.81 -1.25 2.97
N TYR A 85 -2.04 -0.17 2.91
CA TYR A 85 -2.05 0.78 1.78
C TYR A 85 -1.64 0.12 0.47
N ASN A 86 -0.54 -0.64 0.46
CA ASN A 86 0.00 -1.27 -0.74
C ASN A 86 -1.00 -2.25 -1.36
N ARG A 87 -1.58 -3.13 -0.54
CA ARG A 87 -2.63 -4.07 -0.96
C ARG A 87 -3.85 -3.33 -1.55
N ALA A 88 -4.33 -2.29 -0.89
CA ALA A 88 -5.45 -1.49 -1.41
C ALA A 88 -5.10 -0.77 -2.73
N ALA A 89 -3.88 -0.25 -2.86
CA ALA A 89 -3.42 0.38 -4.09
C ALA A 89 -3.37 -0.63 -5.26
N ARG A 90 -2.80 -1.82 -5.02
CA ARG A 90 -2.77 -2.93 -5.98
C ARG A 90 -4.17 -3.34 -6.43
N ILE A 91 -5.12 -3.46 -5.50
CA ILE A 91 -6.52 -3.78 -5.83
C ILE A 91 -7.14 -2.68 -6.72
N VAL A 92 -6.87 -1.40 -6.43
CA VAL A 92 -7.36 -0.29 -7.26
C VAL A 92 -6.78 -0.33 -8.67
N GLU A 93 -5.49 -0.62 -8.80
CA GLU A 93 -4.83 -0.80 -10.10
C GLU A 93 -5.41 -1.99 -10.89
N GLN A 94 -5.72 -3.09 -10.21
CA GLN A 94 -6.40 -4.24 -10.83
C GLN A 94 -7.80 -3.88 -11.32
N LEU A 95 -8.55 -3.09 -10.56
CA LEU A 95 -9.88 -2.62 -10.95
C LEU A 95 -9.82 -1.67 -12.16
N GLU A 96 -8.78 -0.83 -12.24
CA GLU A 96 -8.50 0.02 -13.40
C GLU A 96 -8.12 -0.82 -14.63
N ALA A 97 -7.20 -1.78 -14.49
CA ALA A 97 -6.76 -2.67 -15.57
C ALA A 97 -7.89 -3.54 -16.14
N LYS A 98 -8.87 -3.92 -15.29
CA LYS A 98 -10.07 -4.68 -15.69
C LYS A 98 -11.20 -3.79 -16.22
N GLY A 99 -11.02 -2.47 -16.28
CA GLY A 99 -12.00 -1.52 -16.81
C GLY A 99 -13.20 -1.27 -15.89
N ILE A 100 -13.07 -1.52 -14.58
CA ILE A 100 -14.07 -1.14 -13.57
C ILE A 100 -13.89 0.32 -13.16
N LEU A 101 -12.65 0.80 -13.13
CA LEU A 101 -12.30 2.17 -12.79
C LEU A 101 -11.69 2.91 -13.98
N SER A 102 -11.94 4.21 -14.06
CA SER A 102 -11.23 5.11 -14.97
C SER A 102 -9.79 5.31 -14.51
N ALA A 103 -8.95 5.77 -15.44
CA ALA A 103 -7.67 6.37 -15.10
C ALA A 103 -7.86 7.52 -14.08
N PRO A 104 -6.87 7.76 -13.20
CA PRO A 104 -6.92 8.87 -12.27
C PRO A 104 -6.94 10.21 -13.01
N ASN A 105 -7.83 11.11 -12.59
CA ASN A 105 -7.84 12.49 -13.09
C ASN A 105 -6.67 13.31 -12.48
N ASN A 106 -6.53 14.59 -12.87
CA ASN A 106 -5.49 15.49 -12.33
C ASN A 106 -5.51 15.67 -10.81
N LYS A 107 -6.56 15.24 -10.11
CA LYS A 107 -6.69 15.26 -8.64
C LYS A 107 -6.50 13.88 -8.00
N GLY A 108 -6.13 12.86 -8.79
CA GLY A 108 -5.96 11.48 -8.34
C GLY A 108 -7.28 10.71 -8.12
N ASN A 109 -8.43 11.29 -8.50
CA ASN A 109 -9.73 10.65 -8.34
C ASN A 109 -10.03 9.77 -9.55
N ARG A 110 -10.67 8.62 -9.30
CA ARG A 110 -11.12 7.66 -10.32
C ARG A 110 -12.64 7.61 -10.35
N GLU A 111 -13.22 7.41 -11.51
CA GLU A 111 -14.66 7.21 -11.71
C GLU A 111 -14.95 5.73 -11.95
N VAL A 112 -16.16 5.29 -11.58
CA VAL A 112 -16.62 3.92 -11.87
C VAL A 112 -17.23 3.91 -13.27
N LEU A 113 -16.78 2.99 -14.12
CA LEU A 113 -17.20 2.86 -15.52
C LEU A 113 -18.49 2.05 -15.68
#